data_AF-V4A2D6-F1
#
_entry.id   AF-V4A2D6-F1
#
_cell.length_a   1.000
_cell.length_b   1.000
_cell.length_c   1.000
_cell.angle_alpha   90.00
_cell.angle_beta   90.00
_cell.angle_gamma   90.00
#
_symmetry.space_group_name_H-M   'P 1'
#
loop_
_entity.id
_entity.type
_entity.pdbx_description
1 polymer ?
#
loop_
_entity_poly.entity_id
_entity_poly.type
_entity_poly.pdbx_seq_one_letter_code
_entity_poly.pdbx_strand_id
1 'polypeptide(L)'
;MPRRCVVGGCSNEKVEYLNISIHLFPSEPKLRRIWEKNVQNTRVDWSATKWSNICSVHFNEDCFDSRPMKRVLKPDAVPTIF
;
A
#
# COMPACT_ATOMS: atom_id res chain seq x y z
N MET A 1 -14.32 -10.11 5.39
CA MET A 1 -12.95 -10.57 5.02
C MET A 1 -11.96 -9.47 5.38
N PRO A 2 -10.95 -9.73 6.23
CA PRO A 2 -9.92 -8.74 6.53
C PRO A 2 -9.13 -8.44 5.27
N ARG A 3 -8.95 -7.15 4.98
CA ARG A 3 -8.06 -6.71 3.90
C ARG A 3 -6.63 -6.94 4.39
N ARG A 4 -5.87 -7.77 3.70
CA ARG A 4 -4.46 -8.06 4.01
C ARG A 4 -3.54 -7.40 3.00
N CYS A 5 -2.30 -7.15 3.43
CA CYS A 5 -1.26 -6.65 2.54
C CYS A 5 -0.96 -7.65 1.40
N VAL A 6 -0.75 -7.12 0.20
CA VAL A 6 -0.39 -7.91 -0.99
C VAL A 6 1.11 -8.06 -1.21
N VAL A 7 1.95 -7.43 -0.40
CA VAL A 7 3.41 -7.58 -0.50
C VAL A 7 3.81 -9.00 -0.08
N GLY A 8 4.70 -9.65 -0.83
CA GLY A 8 5.23 -10.98 -0.50
C GLY A 8 5.94 -10.96 0.85
N GLY A 9 5.74 -11.99 1.67
CA GLY A 9 6.28 -12.04 3.04
C GLY A 9 5.55 -11.16 4.06
N CYS A 10 4.69 -10.23 3.62
CA CYS A 10 3.90 -9.39 4.54
C CYS A 10 2.54 -10.03 4.86
N SER A 11 2.27 -10.22 6.14
CA SER A 11 0.97 -10.71 6.65
C SER A 11 0.18 -9.65 7.40
N ASN A 12 0.60 -8.38 7.33
CA ASN A 12 -0.04 -7.30 8.05
C ASN A 12 -1.48 -7.07 7.57
N GLU A 13 -2.34 -6.83 8.55
CA GLU A 13 -3.72 -6.38 8.39
C GLU A 13 -3.89 -4.97 8.98
N LYS A 14 -5.11 -4.42 8.91
CA LYS A 14 -5.39 -3.12 9.54
C LYS A 14 -5.35 -3.32 11.04
N VAL A 15 -4.38 -2.71 11.71
CA VAL A 15 -4.20 -2.82 13.16
C VAL A 15 -4.03 -1.43 13.75
N GLU A 16 -5.06 -0.93 14.44
CA GLU A 16 -5.09 0.44 14.96
C GLU A 16 -4.06 0.68 16.08
N TYR A 17 -3.92 -0.26 17.01
CA TYR A 17 -2.95 -0.14 18.12
C TYR A 17 -1.49 -0.21 17.68
N LEU A 18 -1.22 -0.77 16.48
CA LEU A 18 0.12 -0.75 15.85
C LEU A 18 0.26 0.36 14.82
N ASN A 19 -0.75 1.23 14.68
CA ASN A 19 -0.79 2.28 13.66
C ASN A 19 -0.58 1.75 12.22
N ILE A 20 -1.03 0.52 11.94
CA ILE A 20 -0.98 -0.10 10.62
C ILE A 20 -2.29 0.19 9.91
N SER A 21 -2.23 1.09 8.93
CA SER A 21 -3.33 1.36 8.01
C SER A 21 -3.16 0.58 6.71
N ILE A 22 -4.25 0.43 5.97
CA ILE A 22 -4.26 -0.28 4.69
C ILE A 22 -4.75 0.64 3.59
N HIS A 23 -4.01 0.66 2.50
CA HIS A 23 -4.19 1.58 1.37
C HIS A 23 -4.51 0.79 0.11
N LEU A 24 -5.65 1.13 -0.49
CA LEU A 24 -6.02 0.63 -1.82
C LEU A 24 -5.05 1.14 -2.87
N PHE A 25 -4.94 0.39 -3.95
CA PHE A 25 -4.24 0.85 -5.14
C PHE A 25 -4.92 2.12 -5.68
N PRO A 26 -4.12 3.10 -6.15
CA PRO A 26 -4.64 4.34 -6.68
C PRO A 26 -5.44 4.11 -7.97
N SER A 27 -6.40 5.00 -8.22
CA SER A 27 -7.20 4.99 -9.46
C SER A 27 -6.41 5.47 -10.67
N GLU A 28 -5.37 6.29 -10.45
CA GLU A 28 -4.48 6.79 -11.51
C GLU A 28 -3.70 5.62 -12.14
N PRO A 29 -3.91 5.30 -13.43
CA PRO A 29 -3.33 4.11 -14.05
C PRO A 29 -1.80 4.08 -14.03
N LYS A 30 -1.15 5.25 -14.18
CA LYS A 30 0.31 5.34 -14.15
C LYS A 30 0.86 4.96 -12.78
N LEU A 31 0.30 5.53 -11.72
CA LEU A 31 0.72 5.27 -10.35
C LEU A 31 0.38 3.84 -9.93
N ARG A 32 -0.79 3.35 -10.34
CA ARG A 32 -1.21 1.96 -10.11
C ARG A 32 -0.19 0.98 -10.67
N ARG A 33 0.28 1.21 -11.90
CA ARG A 33 1.29 0.35 -12.55
C ARG A 33 2.64 0.38 -11.83
N ILE A 34 3.02 1.52 -11.24
CA ILE A 34 4.22 1.61 -10.40
C ILE A 34 4.06 0.74 -9.15
N TRP A 35 2.94 0.84 -8.46
CA TRP A 35 2.67 0.00 -7.29
C TRP A 35 2.64 -1.49 -7.65
N GLU A 36 2.05 -1.85 -8.79
CA GLU A 36 2.02 -3.23 -9.30
C GLU A 36 3.43 -3.77 -9.51
N LYS A 37 4.28 -3.01 -10.22
CA LYS A 37 5.69 -3.38 -10.42
C LYS A 37 6.44 -3.54 -9.11
N ASN A 38 6.19 -2.67 -8.13
CA ASN A 38 6.88 -2.77 -6.86
C ASN A 38 6.46 -4.03 -6.08
N VAL A 39 5.17 -4.41 -6.12
CA VAL A 39 4.72 -5.69 -5.55
C VAL A 39 5.32 -6.88 -6.29
N GLN A 40 5.50 -6.77 -7.61
CA GLN A 40 6.12 -7.82 -8.43
C GLN A 40 7.56 -8.16 -8.01
N ASN A 41 8.27 -7.25 -7.34
CA ASN A 41 9.59 -7.54 -6.75
C ASN A 41 9.54 -8.63 -5.67
N THR A 42 8.38 -8.80 -5.02
CA THR A 42 8.14 -9.80 -3.96
C THR A 42 7.22 -10.94 -4.40
N ARG A 43 6.48 -10.77 -5.51
CA ARG A 43 5.53 -11.73 -6.06
C ARG A 43 5.60 -11.74 -7.59
N VAL A 44 6.35 -12.68 -8.15
CA VAL A 44 6.50 -12.85 -9.61
C VAL A 44 5.12 -13.03 -10.26
N ASP A 45 4.93 -12.41 -11.44
CA ASP A 45 3.71 -12.44 -12.24
C ASP A 45 2.42 -11.97 -11.54
N TRP A 46 2.55 -11.19 -10.46
CA TRP A 46 1.40 -10.65 -9.74
C TRP A 46 0.78 -9.44 -10.45
N SER A 47 -0.55 -9.31 -10.40
CA SER A 47 -1.30 -8.17 -10.92
C SER A 47 -2.30 -7.65 -9.89
N ALA A 48 -2.45 -6.33 -9.79
CA ALA A 48 -3.38 -5.77 -8.81
C ALA A 48 -4.84 -5.96 -9.23
N THR A 49 -5.67 -6.26 -8.26
CA THR A 49 -7.13 -6.31 -8.38
C THR A 49 -7.75 -5.05 -7.80
N LYS A 50 -9.09 -4.92 -7.88
CA LYS A 50 -9.84 -3.83 -7.21
C LYS A 50 -9.78 -3.90 -5.67
N TRP A 51 -9.42 -5.05 -5.12
CA TRP A 51 -9.35 -5.29 -3.68
C TRP A 51 -7.91 -5.43 -3.18
N SER A 52 -6.92 -5.25 -4.04
CA SER A 52 -5.52 -5.29 -3.63
C SER A 52 -5.20 -4.08 -2.76
N ASN A 53 -4.49 -4.30 -1.65
CA ASN A 53 -4.10 -3.23 -0.74
C ASN A 53 -2.68 -3.45 -0.21
N ILE A 54 -1.99 -2.36 0.12
CA ILE A 54 -0.67 -2.36 0.75
C ILE A 54 -0.81 -1.70 2.13
N CYS A 55 -0.12 -2.23 3.14
CA CYS A 55 -0.16 -1.65 4.48
C CYS A 55 0.85 -0.49 4.61
N SER A 56 0.63 0.39 5.60
CA SER A 56 1.39 1.63 5.76
C SER A 56 2.89 1.44 5.94
N VAL A 57 3.35 0.27 6.42
CA VAL A 57 4.78 -0.01 6.65
C VAL A 57 5.61 -0.07 5.36
N HIS A 58 4.96 -0.21 4.20
CA HIS A 58 5.63 -0.22 2.89
C HIS A 58 5.79 1.19 2.28
N PHE A 59 5.29 2.22 2.95
CA PHE A 59 5.38 3.61 2.55
C PHE A 59 6.24 4.37 3.55
N ASN A 60 7.07 5.28 3.04
CA ASN A 60 7.79 6.19 3.91
C ASN A 60 6.82 7.16 4.61
N GLU A 61 7.20 7.70 5.76
CA GLU A 61 6.36 8.66 6.51
C GLU A 61 6.07 9.92 5.68
N ASP A 62 7.01 10.33 4.82
CA ASP A 62 6.86 11.45 3.88
C ASP A 62 5.80 11.24 2.80
N CYS A 63 5.40 9.98 2.55
CA CYS A 63 4.35 9.66 1.59
C CYS A 63 2.95 9.94 2.13
N PHE A 64 2.82 10.21 3.44
CA PHE A 64 1.55 10.52 4.06
C PHE A 64 1.32 12.04 4.11
N ASP A 65 0.07 12.40 3.93
CA ASP A 65 -0.39 13.76 4.13
C ASP A 65 -0.42 14.06 5.64
N SER A 66 0.01 15.26 6.04
CA SER A 66 0.12 15.68 7.45
C SER A 66 -1.23 15.98 8.09
N ARG A 67 -2.34 15.58 7.45
CA ARG A 67 -3.70 15.85 7.93
C ARG A 67 -3.99 15.00 9.19
N PRO A 68 -4.40 15.62 10.30
CA PRO A 68 -4.41 14.98 11.63
C PRO A 68 -5.46 13.87 11.79
N MET A 69 -6.50 13.83 10.95
CA MET A 69 -7.64 12.91 11.15
C MET A 69 -7.54 11.59 10.37
N LYS A 70 -6.70 11.50 9.33
CA LYS A 70 -6.65 10.31 8.50
C LYS A 70 -5.28 10.17 7.86
N ARG A 71 -4.66 9.01 8.07
CA ARG A 71 -3.41 8.61 7.39
C ARG A 71 -3.75 8.36 5.91
N VAL A 72 -3.65 9.41 5.10
CA VAL A 72 -3.93 9.41 3.66
C VAL A 72 -2.62 9.53 2.91
N LEU A 73 -2.45 8.75 1.86
CA LEU A 73 -1.28 8.84 1.00
C LEU A 73 -1.40 10.08 0.09
N LYS A 74 -0.26 10.74 -0.13
CA LYS A 74 -0.14 11.78 -1.16
C LYS A 74 -0.46 11.19 -2.54
N PRO A 75 -0.96 12.01 -3.49
CA PRO A 75 -1.37 11.53 -4.81
C PRO A 75 -0.22 10.95 -5.66
N ASP A 76 1.03 11.19 -5.29
CA ASP A 76 2.25 10.70 -5.92
C ASP A 76 2.97 9.62 -5.09
N ALA A 77 2.39 9.22 -3.95
CA ALA A 77 2.98 8.25 -3.06
C ALA A 77 3.15 6.89 -3.75
N VAL A 78 4.35 6.33 -3.63
CA VAL A 78 4.70 4.99 -4.10
C VAL A 78 5.18 4.16 -2.92
N PRO A 79 4.81 2.87 -2.83
CA PRO A 79 5.41 1.98 -1.85
C PRO A 79 6.87 1.81 -2.24
N THR A 80 7.78 2.01 -1.30
CA THR A 80 9.24 1.96 -1.52
C THR A 80 9.94 0.92 -0.67
N ILE A 81 9.27 0.39 0.35
CA ILE A 81 9.82 -0.56 1.32
C ILE A 81 9.15 -1.91 1.06
N PHE A 82 9.92 -2.96 0.74
CA PHE A 82 9.43 -4.30 0.39
C PHE A 82 10.18 -5.38 1.14
#